data_AF-A0A352KTZ5-F1
#
_entry.id   AF-A0A352KTZ5-F1
#
_cell.length_a   1.000
_cell.length_b   1.000
_cell.length_c   1.000
_cell.angle_alpha   90.00
_cell.angle_beta   90.00
_cell.angle_gamma   90.00
#
_symmetry.space_group_name_H-M   'P 1'
#
loop_
_entity.id
_entity.type
_entity.pdbx_description
1 polymer ?
#
loop_
_entity_poly.entity_id
_entity_poly.type
_entity_poly.pdbx_seq_one_letter_code
_entity_poly.pdbx_strand_id
1 'polypeptide(L)'
;MRIHFFATKAHTENAKKIPQILKKAGCHVSFEFLETEKRLKQDIADEKKADAIIIEIAEEPSFLALRIASVLNEKKPVLLLYSETSP
;
A
#
# COMPACT_ATOMS: atom_id res chain seq x y z
N MET A 1 -6.85 5.07 13.98
CA MET A 1 -7.08 4.80 12.54
C MET A 1 -6.16 3.66 12.09
N ARG A 2 -6.70 2.71 11.33
CA ARG A 2 -5.97 1.59 10.73
C ARG A 2 -5.70 1.90 9.26
N ILE A 3 -4.42 1.94 8.91
CA ILE A 3 -3.98 2.15 7.54
C ILE A 3 -3.31 0.88 7.05
N HIS A 4 -3.69 0.42 5.86
CA HIS A 4 -2.88 -0.55 5.14
C HIS A 4 -2.04 0.18 4.09
N PHE A 5 -0.72 0.02 4.16
CA PHE A 5 0.23 0.66 3.25
C PHE A 5 0.88 -0.40 2.36
N PHE A 6 0.74 -0.20 1.06
CA PHE A 6 1.33 -1.00 0.00
C PHE A 6 2.44 -0.21 -0.69
N ALA A 7 3.54 -0.87 -1.02
CA ALA A 7 4.58 -0.27 -1.88
C ALA A 7 5.20 -1.28 -2.84
N THR A 8 5.66 -0.80 -3.99
CA THR A 8 6.58 -1.51 -4.88
C THR A 8 8.00 -1.49 -4.31
N LYS A 9 8.83 -2.49 -4.61
CA LYS A 9 10.22 -2.53 -4.07
C LYS A 9 11.14 -1.45 -4.64
N ALA A 10 10.81 -0.82 -5.75
CA ALA A 10 11.65 0.20 -6.39
C ALA A 10 11.95 1.43 -5.49
N HIS A 11 11.17 1.67 -4.43
CA HIS A 11 11.41 2.75 -3.45
C HIS A 11 11.53 2.23 -2.00
N THR A 12 12.31 1.16 -1.79
CA THR A 12 12.47 0.54 -0.46
C THR A 12 12.81 1.49 0.70
N GLU A 13 13.50 2.61 0.46
CA GLU A 13 13.74 3.61 1.50
C GLU A 13 12.49 4.40 1.90
N ASN A 14 11.73 4.91 0.93
CA ASN A 14 10.53 5.70 1.18
C ASN A 14 9.38 4.82 1.69
N ALA A 15 9.25 3.62 1.12
CA ALA A 15 8.30 2.59 1.53
C ALA A 15 8.45 2.20 3.01
N LYS A 16 9.62 2.38 3.62
CA LYS A 16 9.85 2.15 5.06
C LYS A 16 9.64 3.39 5.91
N LYS A 17 9.93 4.59 5.39
CA LYS A 17 9.78 5.86 6.12
C LYS A 17 8.30 6.22 6.33
N ILE A 18 7.46 6.05 5.30
CA ILE A 18 6.04 6.43 5.38
C ILE A 18 5.29 5.67 6.49
N PRO A 19 5.37 4.33 6.61
CA PRO A 19 4.76 3.61 7.73
C PRO A 19 5.25 4.06 9.11
N GLN A 20 6.52 4.46 9.25
CA GLN A 20 7.05 4.97 10.52
C GLN A 20 6.47 6.33 10.90
N ILE A 21 6.35 7.24 9.93
CA ILE A 21 5.74 8.56 10.13
C ILE A 21 4.27 8.40 10.55
N LEU A 22 3.52 7.55 9.86
CA LEU A 22 2.12 7.27 10.18
C LEU A 22 1.95 6.66 11.58
N LYS A 23 2.84 5.75 11.99
CA LYS A 23 2.86 5.21 13.36
C LYS A 23 3.11 6.28 14.41
N LYS A 24 4.04 7.22 14.16
CA LYS A 24 4.30 8.36 15.05
C LYS A 24 3.09 9.30 15.17
N ALA A 25 2.28 9.40 14.13
CA ALA A 25 1.02 10.14 14.14
C ALA A 25 -0.13 9.36 14.83
N GLY A 26 0.13 8.21 15.44
CA GLY A 26 -0.88 7.42 16.16
C GLY A 26 -1.71 6.47 15.29
N CYS A 27 -1.29 6.21 14.05
CA CYS A 27 -1.96 5.24 13.19
C CYS A 27 -1.46 3.80 13.46
N HIS A 28 -2.39 2.84 13.38
CA HIS A 28 -2.02 1.43 13.30
C HIS A 28 -1.76 1.09 11.83
N VAL A 29 -0.52 0.75 11.48
CA VAL A 29 -0.12 0.54 10.09
C VAL A 29 0.31 -0.90 9.86
N SER A 30 -0.41 -1.60 8.97
CA SER A 30 0.07 -2.83 8.33
C SER A 30 0.80 -2.47 7.04
N PHE A 31 1.96 -3.10 6.80
CA PHE A 31 2.85 -2.78 5.69
C PHE A 31 3.25 -4.05 4.94
N GLU A 32 3.13 -4.01 3.62
CA GLU A 32 3.48 -5.11 2.71
C GLU A 32 4.15 -4.55 1.44
N PHE A 33 5.10 -5.31 0.88
CA PHE A 33 5.58 -5.08 -0.48
C PHE A 33 4.72 -5.88 -1.47
N LEU A 34 4.21 -5.23 -2.51
CA LEU A 34 3.18 -5.80 -3.41
C LEU A 34 3.63 -6.98 -4.29
N GLU A 35 4.90 -7.39 -4.25
CA GLU A 35 5.46 -8.45 -5.09
C GLU A 35 5.49 -9.83 -4.42
N THR A 36 5.03 -9.96 -3.17
CA THR A 36 5.09 -11.23 -2.44
C THR A 36 3.75 -11.96 -2.40
N GLU A 37 3.53 -12.90 -3.34
CA GLU A 37 2.35 -13.80 -3.32
C GLU A 37 2.20 -14.60 -2.03
N LYS A 38 3.29 -14.76 -1.26
CA LYS A 38 3.34 -15.53 -0.02
C LYS A 38 2.36 -15.06 1.07
N ARG A 39 1.81 -13.85 0.98
CA ARG A 39 0.96 -13.25 2.02
C ARG A 39 -0.40 -12.73 1.57
N LEU A 40 -0.79 -12.99 0.33
CA LEU A 40 -2.03 -12.47 -0.27
C LEU A 40 -3.28 -12.61 0.62
N LYS A 41 -3.45 -13.76 1.30
CA LYS A 41 -4.59 -13.99 2.22
C LYS A 41 -4.59 -13.07 3.44
N GLN A 42 -3.41 -12.82 4.01
CA GLN A 42 -3.25 -11.93 5.16
C GLN A 42 -3.47 -10.48 4.73
N ASP A 43 -2.96 -10.10 3.56
CA ASP A 43 -3.11 -8.75 3.01
C ASP A 43 -4.59 -8.42 2.78
N ILE A 44 -5.36 -9.34 2.18
CA ILE A 44 -6.82 -9.17 2.03
C ILE A 44 -7.50 -9.00 3.39
N ALA A 45 -7.07 -9.75 4.41
CA ALA A 45 -7.63 -9.62 5.75
C ALA A 45 -7.30 -8.26 6.39
N ASP A 46 -6.10 -7.73 6.15
CA ASP A 46 -5.65 -6.45 6.68
C ASP A 46 -6.28 -5.27 5.92
N GLU A 47 -6.43 -5.36 4.60
CA GLU A 47 -7.24 -4.45 3.77
C GLU A 47 -8.65 -4.32 4.29
N LYS A 48 -9.33 -5.44 4.56
CA LYS A 48 -10.70 -5.46 5.07
C LYS A 48 -10.85 -4.82 6.45
N LYS A 49 -9.80 -4.85 7.27
CA LYS A 49 -9.77 -4.22 8.59
C LYS A 49 -9.32 -2.75 8.57
N ALA A 50 -8.72 -2.30 7.48
CA ALA A 50 -8.23 -0.93 7.36
C ALA A 50 -9.37 0.07 7.20
N ASP A 51 -9.19 1.26 7.77
CA ASP A 51 -10.07 2.42 7.59
C ASP A 51 -9.71 3.18 6.30
N ALA A 52 -8.44 3.12 5.91
CA ALA A 52 -7.93 3.71 4.67
C ALA A 52 -6.76 2.88 4.12
N ILE A 53 -6.56 2.97 2.80
CA ILE A 53 -5.49 2.26 2.11
C ILE A 53 -4.60 3.27 1.39
N ILE A 54 -3.29 3.09 1.48
CA ILE A 54 -2.30 3.91 0.79
C ILE A 54 -1.46 2.98 -0.09
N ILE A 55 -1.25 3.37 -1.36
CA ILE A 55 -0.50 2.58 -2.34
C ILE A 55 0.56 3.46 -2.96
N GLU A 56 1.83 3.12 -2.75
CA GLU A 56 2.98 3.73 -3.43
C GLU A 56 3.30 2.95 -4.71
N ILE A 57 3.27 3.66 -5.85
CA ILE A 57 3.50 3.14 -7.19
C ILE A 57 4.72 3.87 -7.76
N ALA A 58 5.79 3.11 -8.03
CA ALA A 58 7.06 3.63 -8.53
C ALA A 58 7.32 3.38 -10.03
N GLU A 59 6.67 2.36 -10.61
CA GLU A 59 6.80 1.98 -12.03
C GLU A 59 5.44 1.52 -12.55
N GLU A 60 5.29 1.51 -13.89
CA GLU A 60 4.03 1.17 -14.56
C GLU A 60 3.62 -0.28 -14.24
N PRO A 61 2.56 -0.49 -13.45
CA PRO A 61 2.46 -1.76 -12.76
C PRO A 61 1.37 -2.62 -13.36
N SER A 62 1.71 -3.34 -14.42
CA SER A 62 0.80 -4.33 -15.03
C SER A 62 0.28 -5.36 -14.00
N PHE A 63 1.11 -5.72 -13.01
CA PHE A 63 0.72 -6.61 -11.91
C PHE A 63 -0.11 -5.91 -10.80
N LEU A 64 0.03 -4.60 -10.58
CA LEU A 64 -0.72 -3.90 -9.52
C LEU A 64 -2.13 -3.49 -9.93
N ALA A 65 -2.41 -3.39 -11.23
CA ALA A 65 -3.72 -2.96 -11.72
C ALA A 65 -4.86 -3.82 -11.13
N LEU A 66 -4.67 -5.14 -11.05
CA LEU A 66 -5.64 -6.05 -10.45
C LEU A 66 -5.80 -5.83 -8.94
N ARG A 67 -4.71 -5.59 -8.22
CA ARG A 67 -4.76 -5.38 -6.76
C ARG A 67 -5.40 -4.04 -6.41
N ILE A 68 -5.04 -2.98 -7.14
CA ILE A 68 -5.64 -1.65 -7.02
C ILE A 68 -7.14 -1.73 -7.33
N ALA A 69 -7.54 -2.42 -8.41
CA ALA A 69 -8.95 -2.61 -8.74
C ALA A 69 -9.72 -3.33 -7.62
N SER A 70 -9.13 -4.38 -7.03
CA SER A 70 -9.73 -5.09 -5.89
C SER A 70 -9.93 -4.17 -4.68
N VAL A 71 -8.93 -3.34 -4.37
CA VAL A 71 -8.96 -2.41 -3.24
C VAL A 71 -10.00 -1.30 -3.44
N LEU A 72 -10.07 -0.73 -4.65
CA LEU A 72 -11.04 0.32 -4.98
C LEU A 72 -12.50 -0.15 -4.85
N ASN A 73 -12.75 -1.46 -5.02
CA ASN A 73 -14.09 -2.03 -4.89
C ASN A 73 -14.60 -2.09 -3.44
N GLU A 74 -13.73 -1.98 -2.44
CA GLU A 74 -14.08 -2.04 -1.01
C GLU A 74 -14.75 -0.74 -0.49
N LYS A 75 -14.94 0.28 -1.34
CA LYS A 75 -15.53 1.61 -0.99
C LYS A 75 -14.81 2.34 0.16
N LYS A 76 -13.53 2.05 0.35
CA LYS A 76 -12.69 2.71 1.35
C LYS A 76 -11.94 3.89 0.73
N PRO A 77 -11.54 4.90 1.53
CA PRO A 77 -10.59 5.90 1.09
C PRO A 77 -9.28 5.23 0.63
N VAL A 78 -8.90 5.49 -0.61
CA VAL A 78 -7.65 5.02 -1.21
C VAL A 78 -6.82 6.23 -1.62
N LEU A 79 -5.57 6.28 -1.16
CA LEU A 79 -4.58 7.28 -1.59
C LEU A 79 -3.52 6.59 -2.45
N LEU A 80 -3.39 7.04 -3.70
CA LEU A 80 -2.35 6.58 -4.61
C LEU A 80 -1.20 7.60 -4.58
N LEU A 81 -0.01 7.14 -4.20
CA LEU A 81 1.23 7.90 -4.23
C LEU A 81 2.02 7.46 -5.46
N TYR A 82 2.01 8.28 -6.51
CA TYR A 82 2.81 8.03 -7.69
C TYR A 82 4.14 8.76 -7.55
N SER A 83 5.25 8.02 -7.65
CA SER A 83 6.57 8.61 -7.71
C SER A 83 7.01 8.60 -9.17
N GLU A 84 7.12 9.78 -9.78
CA GLU A 84 7.78 9.90 -11.08
C GLU A 84 9.26 9.56 -10.89
N THR A 85 9.71 8.45 -11.46
CA THR A 85 11.13 8.33 -11.80
C THR A 85 11.37 9.35 -12.91
N SER A 86 12.16 10.39 -12.58
CA SER A 86 12.63 11.35 -13.58
C SER A 86 13.26 10.56 -14.74
N PRO A 87 12.97 10.88 -16.02
CA PRO A 87 13.50 10.14 -17.16
C PRO A 87 15.02 9.97 -17.13
#